data_AF-A0A9E2FCZ7-F1
#
_entry.id   AF-A0A9E2FCZ7-F1
#
_cell.length_a   1.000
_cell.length_b   1.000
_cell.length_c   1.000
_cell.angle_alpha   90.00
_cell.angle_beta   90.00
_cell.angle_gamma   90.00
#
_symmetry.space_group_name_H-M   'P 1'
#
loop_
_entity.id
_entity.type
_entity.pdbx_description
1 polymer ?
#
loop_
_entity_poly.entity_id
_entity_poly.type
_entity_poly.pdbx_seq_one_letter_code
_entity_poly.pdbx_strand_id
1 'polypeptide(L)' 'MLRAIFMLNLVLLGAFYVPGWLVLRVLTLGRYPPRRGEPHSDALVALTGIAFTITVLVVLLR' A
#
# COMPACT_ATOMS: atom_id res chain seq x y z
N MET A 1 5.68 -2.00 23.73
CA MET A 1 4.50 -2.04 22.85
C MET A 1 4.47 -0.87 21.87
N LEU A 2 4.46 0.39 22.32
CA LEU A 2 4.39 1.56 21.43
C LEU A 2 5.51 1.60 20.34
N ARG A 3 6.75 1.27 20.71
CA ARG A 3 7.89 1.19 19.78
C ARG A 3 7.69 0.17 18.65
N ALA A 4 7.13 -1.00 18.96
CA ALA A 4 6.89 -2.05 17.99
C ALA A 4 5.79 -1.63 17.00
N ILE A 5 4.72 -1.01 17.49
CA ILE A 5 3.64 -0.47 16.65
C ILE A 5 4.16 0.64 15.73
N PHE A 6 5.00 1.53 16.26
CA PHE A 6 5.64 2.58 15.46
C PHE A 6 6.52 2.00 14.36
N MET A 7 7.40 1.05 14.67
CA MET A 7 8.25 0.41 13.67
C MET A 7 7.44 -0.35 12.63
N LEU A 8 6.39 -1.07 13.05
CA LEU A 8 5.49 -1.76 12.14
C LEU A 8 4.81 -0.77 11.19
N ASN A 9 4.27 0.34 11.69
CA ASN A 9 3.69 1.39 10.85
C ASN A 9 4.72 2.00 9.91
N LEU A 10 5.94 2.28 10.38
CA LEU A 10 7.00 2.84 9.55
C LEU A 10 7.35 1.90 8.39
N VAL A 11 7.43 0.59 8.64
CA VAL A 11 7.71 -0.40 7.61
C VAL A 11 6.51 -0.55 6.66
N LEU A 12 5.30 -0.68 7.20
CA LEU A 12 4.09 -0.87 6.40
C LEU A 12 3.81 0.32 5.49
N LEU A 13 3.73 1.53 6.06
CA LEU A 13 3.49 2.76 5.30
C LEU A 13 4.72 3.15 4.48
N GLY A 14 5.93 3.06 5.05
CA GLY A 14 7.14 3.47 4.35
C GLY A 14 7.48 2.61 3.14
N ALA A 15 7.36 1.28 3.26
CA ALA A 15 7.74 0.36 2.18
C ALA A 15 6.59 0.08 1.20
N PHE A 16 5.36 -0.05 1.68
CA PHE A 16 4.26 -0.58 0.87
C PHE A 16 3.23 0.46 0.42
N TYR A 17 3.27 1.69 0.92
CA TYR A 17 2.34 2.72 0.47
C TYR A 17 2.55 3.07 -1.00
N VAL A 18 3.78 3.30 -1.44
CA VAL A 18 4.10 3.65 -2.84
C VAL A 18 3.63 2.57 -3.83
N PRO A 19 3.99 1.29 -3.68
CA PRO A 19 3.52 0.26 -4.60
C PRO A 19 1.99 0.10 -4.52
N GLY A 20 1.39 0.19 -3.34
CA GLY A 20 -0.06 0.14 -3.18
C GLY A 20 -0.78 1.29 -3.88
N TRP A 21 -0.24 2.49 -3.80
CA TRP A 21 -0.76 3.68 -4.47
C TRP A 21 -0.69 3.52 -5.99
N LEU A 22 0.42 3.00 -6.53
CA LEU A 22 0.57 2.72 -7.95
C LEU A 22 -0.47 1.71 -8.43
N VAL A 23 -0.64 0.60 -7.70
CA VAL A 23 -1.61 -0.43 -8.03
C VAL A 23 -3.03 0.13 -8.04
N LEU A 24 -3.41 0.85 -6.98
CA LEU A 24 -4.72 1.51 -6.91
C LEU A 24 -4.90 2.53 -8.03
N ARG A 25 -3.86 3.28 -8.40
CA ARG A 25 -3.90 4.21 -9.52
C ARG A 25 -4.13 3.49 -10.85
N VAL A 26 -3.49 2.35 -11.08
CA VAL A 26 -3.74 1.53 -12.28
C VAL A 26 -5.17 0.98 -12.29
N LEU A 27 -5.62 0.38 -11.18
CA LEU A 27 -6.95 -0.22 -11.05
C LEU A 27 -8.08 0.81 -11.19
N THR A 28 -7.83 2.05 -10.79
CA THR A 28 -8.80 3.15 -10.88
C THR A 28 -8.63 4.01 -12.13
N LEU A 29 -7.82 3.59 -13.09
CA LEU A 29 -7.54 4.32 -14.34
C LEU A 29 -7.07 5.76 -14.10
N GLY A 30 -6.20 5.94 -13.11
CA GLY A 30 -5.62 7.23 -12.76
C GLY A 30 -6.45 8.08 -11.80
N ARG A 31 -7.64 7.61 -11.36
CA ARG A 31 -8.52 8.38 -10.47
C ARG A 31 -8.08 8.36 -9.00
N TYR A 32 -7.19 7.46 -8.64
CA TYR A 32 -6.59 7.41 -7.31
C TYR A 32 -5.31 8.28 -7.24
N PRO A 33 -5.07 9.05 -6.16
CA PRO A 33 -5.84 9.10 -4.91
C PRO A 33 -7.17 9.85 -5.06
N PRO A 34 -8.13 9.67 -4.12
CA PRO A 34 -9.42 10.39 -4.13
C PRO A 34 -9.22 11.91 -4.13
N ARG A 35 -10.28 12.67 -4.42
CA ARG A 35 -10.16 14.13 -4.47
C ARG A 35 -9.67 14.67 -3.13
N ARG A 36 -8.89 15.75 -3.18
CA ARG A 36 -8.36 16.40 -1.97
C ARG A 36 -9.50 16.69 -1.00
N GLY A 37 -9.40 16.16 0.22
CA GLY A 37 -10.42 16.30 1.28
C GLY A 37 -11.35 15.10 1.43
N GLU A 38 -11.34 14.14 0.49
CA GLU A 38 -12.06 12.87 0.67
C GLU A 38 -11.27 11.96 1.63
N PRO A 39 -11.94 11.35 2.63
CA PRO A 39 -11.29 10.43 3.53
C PRO A 39 -10.75 9.22 2.76
N HIS A 40 -9.49 8.92 2.99
CA HIS A 40 -8.81 7.79 2.42
C HIS A 40 -8.00 7.06 3.51
N SER A 41 -7.90 5.73 3.43
CA SER A 41 -7.22 4.90 4.43
C SER A 41 -5.84 4.49 3.97
N ASP A 42 -4.80 5.13 4.53
CA ASP A 42 -3.41 4.81 4.22
C ASP A 42 -3.05 3.34 4.51
N ALA A 43 -3.73 2.73 5.48
CA ALA A 43 -3.59 1.32 5.80
C ALA A 43 -4.06 0.41 4.66
N LEU A 44 -5.14 0.76 3.96
CA LEU A 44 -5.63 0.00 2.80
C LEU A 44 -4.67 0.11 1.61
N VAL A 45 -4.02 1.27 1.42
CA VAL A 45 -2.97 1.42 0.40
C VAL A 45 -1.81 0.51 0.70
N ALA A 46 -1.28 0.57 1.92
CA ALA A 46 -0.17 -0.27 2.34
C ALA A 46 -0.51 -1.76 2.20
N LEU A 47 -1.71 -2.17 2.60
CA LEU A 47 -2.19 -3.55 2.42
C LEU A 47 -2.24 -3.96 0.95
N THR A 48 -2.70 -3.07 0.07
CA THR A 48 -2.69 -3.32 -1.39
C THR A 48 -1.27 -3.50 -1.91
N GLY A 49 -0.32 -2.67 -1.44
CA GLY A 49 1.09 -2.80 -1.80
C GLY A 49 1.72 -4.11 -1.32
N ILE A 50 1.36 -4.56 -0.11
CA ILE A 50 1.81 -5.87 0.43
C ILE A 50 1.26 -7.00 -0.43
N ALA A 51 -0.05 -7.01 -0.70
CA ALA A 51 -0.69 -8.06 -1.50
C ALA A 51 -0.03 -8.16 -2.88
N PHE A 52 0.16 -7.01 -3.55
CA PHE A 52 0.85 -6.96 -4.84
C PHE A 52 2.29 -7.48 -4.76
N THR A 53 3.06 -7.05 -3.77
CA THR A 53 4.45 -7.48 -3.59
C THR A 53 4.55 -8.99 -3.38
N ILE A 54 3.67 -9.56 -2.54
CA ILE A 54 3.58 -11.01 -2.33
C ILE A 54 3.20 -11.72 -3.63
N THR A 55 2.20 -11.22 -4.37
CA THR A 55 1.81 -11.81 -5.66
C THR A 55 2.97 -11.83 -6.65
N VAL A 56 3.68 -10.72 -6.81
CA VAL A 56 4.85 -10.62 -7.68
C VAL A 56 5.93 -11.60 -7.24
N LEU A 57 6.23 -11.67 -5.94
CA LEU A 57 7.22 -12.59 -5.40
C LEU A 57 6.84 -14.06 -5.68
N VAL A 58 5.58 -14.44 -5.43
CA VAL A 58 5.11 -15.81 -5.72
C VAL A 58 5.17 -16.13 -7.21
N VAL A 59 4.84 -15.18 -8.09
CA VAL A 59 4.93 -15.38 -9.53
C VAL A 59 6.38 -15.54 -9.98
N LEU A 60 7.31 -14.76 -9.42
CA LEU A 60 8.74 -14.82 -9.76
C LEU A 60 9.45 -16.07 -9.22
N LEU A 61 8.95 -16.66 -8.13
CA LEU A 61 9.53 -17.84 -7.47
C LEU A 61 8.95 -19.17 -7.96
N ARG A 62 7.96 -19.14 -8.87
CA ARG A 62 7.42 -20.32 -9.54
C ARG A 62 8.25 -20.68 -10.77
#